data_AF-A0A5E4X3L2-F1
#
_entry.id   AF-A0A5E4X3L2-F1
#
_cell.length_a   1.000
_cell.length_b   1.000
_cell.length_c   1.000
_cell.angle_alpha   90.00
_cell.angle_beta   90.00
_cell.angle_gamma   90.00
#
_symmetry.space_group_name_H-M   'P 1'
#
loop_
_entity.id
_entity.type
_entity.pdbx_description
1 polymer ?
#
loop_
_entity_poly.entity_id
_entity_poly.type
_entity_poly.pdbx_seq_one_letter_code
_entity_poly.pdbx_strand_id
1 'polypeptide(L)'
;MSAATRQRLPAHIHRPIIYRTLMIAMSPHFSKGKSIATACALSLLATAALAQPNGGNIDARLKEEVIALGFKDGELPQLKPAFGNYVDAVQVGNMLYLSSAAPQAPDGTFVKGRVPDEVSPEKAMVAAKLACLRQIVRMKYVLGDLNRVKQIVYVRGKILSATGYTDQTRITDACSALYVAVFGDAGKHARTTDGTVAAPFGVTAEFETTVELKTQTDVVSEKK
;
A
#
# COMPACT_ATOMS: atom_id res chain seq x y z
N MET A 1 42.77 19.97 -40.21
CA MET A 1 43.52 20.54 -39.07
C MET A 1 42.62 21.57 -38.38
N SER A 2 42.11 21.27 -37.20
CA SER A 2 41.50 22.27 -36.30
C SER A 2 41.68 21.77 -34.87
N ALA A 3 42.41 22.55 -34.09
CA ALA A 3 42.97 22.17 -32.79
C ALA A 3 41.92 22.29 -31.67
N ALA A 4 41.92 21.30 -30.78
CA ALA A 4 41.09 21.26 -29.60
C ALA A 4 41.62 22.21 -28.52
N THR A 5 40.80 23.20 -28.13
CA THR A 5 41.08 24.09 -27.00
C THR A 5 40.58 23.44 -25.71
N ARG A 6 41.51 22.96 -24.88
CA ARG A 6 41.24 22.47 -23.51
C ARG A 6 40.88 23.63 -22.60
N GLN A 7 39.64 23.66 -22.11
CA GLN A 7 39.19 24.57 -21.05
C GLN A 7 39.58 24.00 -19.68
N ARG A 8 40.38 24.74 -18.90
CA ARG A 8 40.75 24.38 -17.52
C ARG A 8 39.62 24.80 -16.56
N LEU A 9 39.18 23.87 -15.72
CA LEU A 9 38.31 24.13 -14.57
C LEU A 9 39.15 24.67 -13.38
N PRO A 10 38.73 25.74 -12.69
CA PRO A 10 39.39 26.17 -11.46
C PRO A 10 38.90 25.39 -10.23
N ALA A 11 39.81 25.31 -9.27
CA ALA A 11 39.81 24.49 -8.08
C ALA A 11 38.73 24.85 -7.03
N HIS A 12 38.38 23.83 -6.26
CA HIS A 12 37.59 23.85 -5.03
C HIS A 12 37.98 24.99 -4.07
N ILE A 13 36.96 25.69 -3.53
CA ILE A 13 37.08 26.46 -2.29
C ILE A 13 36.17 25.82 -1.25
N HIS A 14 36.81 25.20 -0.27
CA HIS A 14 36.23 24.70 0.97
C HIS A 14 35.79 25.89 1.84
N ARG A 15 34.54 25.92 2.29
CA ARG A 15 34.10 26.76 3.42
C ARG A 15 33.33 25.90 4.41
N PRO A 16 33.79 25.73 5.66
CA PRO A 16 33.02 25.02 6.67
C PRO A 16 31.92 25.93 7.20
N ILE A 17 30.68 25.43 7.20
CA ILE A 17 29.54 26.05 7.87
C ILE A 17 29.68 25.78 9.36
N ILE A 18 29.94 26.85 10.11
CA ILE A 18 30.01 26.86 11.57
C ILE A 18 28.56 26.76 12.10
N TYR A 19 28.19 25.61 12.66
CA TYR A 19 26.96 25.48 13.43
C TYR A 19 27.14 26.19 14.79
N ARG A 20 26.47 27.33 14.93
CA ARG A 20 26.42 28.10 16.17
C ARG A 20 25.39 27.46 17.10
N THR A 21 25.89 26.66 18.05
CA THR A 21 25.15 26.20 19.23
C THR A 21 24.70 27.41 20.05
N LEU A 22 23.39 27.66 20.10
CA LEU A 22 22.80 28.58 21.07
C LEU A 22 22.17 27.75 22.20
N MET A 23 22.99 27.49 23.22
CA MET A 23 22.54 27.07 24.54
C MET A 23 21.95 28.29 25.26
N ILE A 24 20.64 28.31 25.48
CA ILE A 24 20.03 29.16 26.51
C ILE A 24 19.59 28.23 27.62
N ALA A 25 20.41 28.20 28.68
CA ALA A 25 20.05 27.69 29.98
C ALA A 25 19.79 28.89 30.90
N MET A 26 18.56 29.02 31.41
CA MET A 26 18.30 29.72 32.68
C MET A 26 17.25 28.91 33.44
N SER A 27 17.66 28.39 34.60
CA SER A 27 16.87 27.63 35.55
C SER A 27 16.14 28.58 36.55
N PRO A 28 15.50 28.10 37.63
CA PRO A 28 14.07 28.26 37.86
C PRO A 28 13.75 29.27 38.97
N HIS A 29 12.51 29.76 39.00
CA HIS A 29 11.95 30.40 40.19
C HIS A 29 10.97 29.46 40.89
N PHE A 30 11.30 29.20 42.15
CA PHE A 30 10.67 28.28 43.09
C PHE A 30 9.45 28.96 43.72
N SER A 31 8.26 28.35 43.63
CA SER A 31 7.12 28.70 44.47
C SER A 31 6.45 27.44 44.98
N LYS A 32 6.17 27.42 46.28
CA LYS A 32 5.81 26.28 47.11
C LYS A 32 4.35 25.86 46.92
N GLY A 33 4.13 24.54 46.89
CA GLY A 33 2.97 23.92 47.52
C GLY A 33 1.79 23.57 46.61
N LYS A 34 1.72 22.30 46.16
CA LYS A 34 0.67 21.33 46.53
C LYS A 34 0.91 20.03 45.76
N SER A 35 1.11 18.97 46.52
CA SER A 35 1.14 17.57 46.07
C SER A 35 -0.23 17.18 45.53
N ILE A 36 -0.32 16.79 44.25
CA ILE A 36 -1.26 15.78 43.75
C ILE A 36 -0.54 15.00 42.66
N ALA A 37 -0.32 13.72 42.93
CA ALA A 37 0.16 12.75 41.97
C ALA A 37 -0.85 12.59 40.83
N THR A 38 -0.44 12.81 39.58
CA THR A 38 -1.13 12.24 38.41
C THR A 38 -0.12 12.03 37.29
N ALA A 39 0.75 11.05 37.49
CA ALA A 39 1.46 10.42 36.39
C ALA A 39 0.54 9.31 35.84
N CYS A 40 -0.01 9.50 34.65
CA CYS A 40 -0.28 8.39 33.76
C CYS A 40 -0.40 8.91 32.33
N ALA A 41 0.68 8.70 31.58
CA ALA A 41 0.76 8.98 30.17
C ALA A 41 -0.25 8.09 29.43
N LEU A 42 -1.28 8.70 28.85
CA LEU A 42 -2.13 8.04 27.87
C LEU A 42 -1.54 8.26 26.48
N SER A 43 -0.39 7.66 26.22
CA SER A 43 0.06 7.42 24.85
C SER A 43 -0.77 6.27 24.28
N LEU A 44 -1.86 6.59 23.56
CA LEU A 44 -2.49 5.64 22.65
C LEU A 44 -1.51 5.40 21.49
N LEU A 45 -0.57 4.48 21.70
CA LEU A 45 0.07 3.77 20.61
C LEU A 45 -1.04 2.97 19.92
N ALA A 46 -1.52 3.48 18.79
CA ALA A 46 -2.25 2.67 17.83
C ALA A 46 -1.28 1.61 17.32
N THR A 47 -1.24 0.46 18.00
CA THR A 47 -0.65 -0.74 17.47
C THR A 47 -1.48 -1.12 16.25
N ALA A 48 -0.95 -0.85 15.06
CA ALA A 48 -1.31 -1.61 13.89
C ALA A 48 -0.94 -3.06 14.22
N ALA A 49 -1.90 -3.79 14.79
CA ALA A 49 -1.78 -5.22 14.96
C ALA A 49 -1.54 -5.76 13.55
N LEU A 50 -0.33 -6.26 13.31
CA LEU A 50 -0.05 -7.10 12.17
C LEU A 50 -1.03 -8.26 12.32
N ALA A 51 -2.12 -8.23 11.57
CA ALA A 51 -3.09 -9.31 11.52
C ALA A 51 -2.30 -10.57 11.15
N GLN A 52 -2.03 -11.41 12.15
CA GLN A 52 -1.50 -12.73 11.89
C GLN A 52 -2.61 -13.49 11.18
N PRO A 53 -2.28 -14.24 10.11
CA PRO A 53 -3.30 -15.00 9.41
C PRO A 53 -3.97 -15.95 10.40
N ASN A 54 -5.27 -15.78 10.62
CA ASN A 54 -6.10 -16.77 11.30
C ASN A 54 -5.87 -18.12 10.59
N GLY A 55 -5.70 -19.22 11.33
CA GLY A 55 -5.21 -20.52 10.85
C GLY A 55 -6.08 -21.28 9.83
N GLY A 56 -6.74 -20.60 8.90
CA GLY A 56 -7.50 -21.14 7.78
C GLY A 56 -6.79 -21.04 6.43
N ASN A 57 -7.32 -21.74 5.43
CA ASN A 57 -6.82 -21.66 4.05
C ASN A 57 -7.05 -20.27 3.43
N ILE A 58 -6.45 -20.01 2.26
CA ILE A 58 -6.52 -18.70 1.59
C ILE A 58 -7.97 -18.24 1.35
N ASP A 59 -8.85 -19.15 0.94
CA ASP A 59 -10.25 -18.81 0.66
C ASP A 59 -11.04 -18.43 1.92
N ALA A 60 -10.80 -19.10 3.05
CA ALA A 60 -11.41 -18.75 4.32
C ALA A 60 -10.97 -17.35 4.80
N ARG A 61 -9.66 -17.07 4.74
CA ARG A 61 -9.10 -15.76 5.11
C ARG A 61 -9.60 -14.65 4.18
N LEU A 62 -9.69 -14.93 2.88
CA LEU A 62 -10.29 -14.00 1.92
C LEU A 62 -11.75 -13.71 2.25
N LYS A 63 -12.53 -14.75 2.60
CA LYS A 63 -13.95 -14.60 2.95
C LYS A 63 -14.13 -13.67 4.16
N GLU A 64 -13.30 -13.80 5.20
CA GLU A 64 -13.33 -12.92 6.37
C GLU A 64 -13.11 -11.45 5.99
N GLU A 65 -12.09 -11.16 5.17
CA GLU A 65 -11.79 -9.79 4.72
C GLU A 65 -12.88 -9.21 3.80
N VAL A 66 -13.48 -10.04 2.94
CA VAL A 66 -14.58 -9.64 2.05
C VAL A 66 -15.81 -9.23 2.87
N ILE A 67 -16.15 -9.99 3.90
CA ILE A 67 -17.23 -9.64 4.85
C ILE A 67 -16.89 -8.34 5.59
N ALA A 68 -15.65 -8.19 6.06
CA ALA A 68 -15.21 -6.98 6.76
C ALA A 68 -15.27 -5.71 5.87
N LEU A 69 -15.17 -5.88 4.55
CA LEU A 69 -15.32 -4.80 3.57
C LEU A 69 -16.78 -4.53 3.16
N GLY A 70 -17.74 -5.22 3.79
CA GLY A 70 -19.17 -4.96 3.62
C GLY A 70 -19.84 -5.76 2.49
N PHE A 71 -19.15 -6.74 1.91
CA PHE A 71 -19.78 -7.65 0.95
C PHE A 71 -20.55 -8.75 1.69
N LYS A 72 -21.84 -8.87 1.39
CA LYS A 72 -22.74 -9.82 2.04
C LYS A 72 -22.27 -11.26 1.78
N ASP A 73 -22.31 -12.10 2.82
CA ASP A 73 -22.02 -13.54 2.77
C ASP A 73 -20.63 -13.93 2.20
N GLY A 74 -19.72 -12.96 2.04
CA GLY A 74 -18.41 -13.18 1.43
C GLY A 74 -18.42 -13.19 -0.09
N GLU A 75 -19.46 -12.64 -0.73
CA GLU A 75 -19.54 -12.53 -2.18
C GLU A 75 -18.39 -11.67 -2.74
N LEU A 76 -17.66 -12.22 -3.71
CA LEU A 76 -16.57 -11.49 -4.36
C LEU A 76 -17.14 -10.43 -5.33
N PRO A 77 -16.52 -9.24 -5.42
CA PRO A 77 -16.92 -8.24 -6.40
C PRO A 77 -16.87 -8.80 -7.81
N GLN A 78 -17.90 -8.52 -8.62
CA GLN A 78 -17.89 -8.92 -10.02
C GLN A 78 -16.82 -8.15 -10.78
N LEU A 79 -15.92 -8.88 -11.43
CA LEU A 79 -14.99 -8.29 -12.38
C LEU A 79 -15.68 -8.14 -13.72
N LYS A 80 -15.66 -6.90 -14.23
CA LYS A 80 -15.91 -6.68 -15.65
C LYS A 80 -14.59 -6.86 -16.40
N PRO A 81 -14.57 -7.63 -17.50
CA PRO A 81 -13.37 -7.78 -18.32
C PRO A 81 -12.80 -6.44 -18.78
N ALA A 82 -11.52 -6.43 -19.14
CA ALA A 82 -10.87 -5.25 -19.72
C ALA A 82 -11.68 -4.66 -20.91
N PHE A 83 -11.80 -3.33 -20.93
CA PHE A 83 -12.69 -2.61 -21.86
C PHE A 83 -11.98 -2.00 -23.07
N GLY A 84 -10.66 -2.11 -23.17
CA GLY A 84 -9.85 -1.54 -24.25
C GLY A 84 -8.88 -2.56 -24.86
N ASN A 85 -7.88 -2.08 -25.59
CA ASN A 85 -6.82 -2.91 -26.17
C ASN A 85 -5.75 -3.31 -25.13
N TYR A 86 -6.19 -3.81 -23.99
CA TYR A 86 -5.36 -4.33 -22.90
C TYR A 86 -6.09 -5.51 -22.22
N VAL A 87 -5.37 -6.32 -21.46
CA VAL A 87 -5.90 -7.55 -20.83
C VAL A 87 -5.86 -7.45 -19.31
N ASP A 88 -6.62 -8.31 -18.62
CA ASP A 88 -6.62 -8.35 -17.16
C ASP A 88 -5.26 -8.73 -16.59
N ALA A 89 -4.55 -9.66 -17.24
CA ALA A 89 -3.23 -10.10 -16.82
C ALA A 89 -2.39 -10.61 -17.98
N VAL A 90 -1.07 -10.52 -17.84
CA VAL A 90 -0.08 -11.17 -18.71
C VAL A 90 0.84 -12.01 -17.85
N GLN A 91 1.07 -13.26 -18.25
CA GLN A 91 2.02 -14.15 -17.59
C GLN A 91 3.31 -14.27 -18.41
N VAL A 92 4.46 -14.09 -17.77
CA VAL A 92 5.81 -14.30 -18.36
C VAL A 92 6.59 -15.22 -17.43
N GLY A 93 6.83 -16.46 -17.85
CA GLY A 93 7.40 -17.48 -16.97
C GLY A 93 6.50 -17.73 -15.75
N ASN A 94 7.05 -17.59 -14.55
CA ASN A 94 6.32 -17.67 -13.29
C ASN A 94 5.82 -16.29 -12.78
N MET A 95 6.01 -15.21 -13.54
CA MET A 95 5.56 -13.87 -13.16
C MET A 95 4.21 -13.55 -13.79
N LEU A 96 3.26 -13.11 -12.97
CA LEU A 96 1.96 -12.63 -13.39
C LEU A 96 1.87 -11.12 -13.15
N TYR A 97 1.65 -10.37 -14.23
CA TYR A 97 1.45 -8.92 -14.22
C TYR A 97 -0.04 -8.64 -14.35
N LEU A 98 -0.62 -7.95 -13.36
CA LEU A 98 -2.04 -7.58 -13.37
C LEU A 98 -2.21 -6.13 -13.82
N SER A 99 -3.22 -5.88 -14.65
CA SER A 99 -3.70 -4.52 -14.89
C SER A 99 -4.12 -3.86 -13.57
N SER A 100 -4.04 -2.52 -13.48
CA SER A 100 -4.44 -1.80 -12.27
C SER A 100 -5.92 -2.02 -11.93
N ALA A 101 -6.27 -1.81 -10.66
CA ALA A 101 -7.63 -1.87 -10.17
C ALA A 101 -7.97 -0.63 -9.35
N ALA A 102 -9.17 -0.12 -9.58
CA ALA A 102 -9.77 1.00 -8.86
C ALA A 102 -10.76 0.49 -7.79
N PRO A 103 -10.98 1.23 -6.69
CA PRO A 103 -11.84 0.84 -5.59
C PRO A 103 -13.32 0.84 -5.98
N GLN A 104 -13.98 -0.32 -5.92
CA GLN A 104 -15.42 -0.43 -6.09
C GLN A 104 -16.06 -0.92 -4.79
N ALA A 105 -17.03 -0.18 -4.28
CA ALA A 105 -17.79 -0.52 -3.10
C ALA A 105 -18.78 -1.67 -3.37
N PRO A 106 -19.36 -2.30 -2.32
CA PRO A 106 -20.31 -3.40 -2.49
C PRO A 106 -21.53 -3.08 -3.34
N ASP A 107 -21.95 -1.82 -3.40
CA ASP A 107 -23.05 -1.34 -4.26
C ASP A 107 -22.66 -1.18 -5.74
N GLY A 108 -21.41 -1.51 -6.11
CA GLY A 108 -20.88 -1.40 -7.46
C GLY A 108 -20.40 0.00 -7.84
N THR A 109 -20.50 0.99 -6.95
CA THR A 109 -20.00 2.35 -7.21
C THR A 109 -18.50 2.45 -6.99
N PHE A 110 -17.83 3.33 -7.75
CA PHE A 110 -16.41 3.61 -7.52
C PHE A 110 -16.24 4.62 -6.39
N VAL A 111 -15.25 4.39 -5.52
CA VAL A 111 -14.85 5.39 -4.52
C VAL A 111 -14.01 6.45 -5.22
N LYS A 112 -14.50 7.69 -5.18
CA LYS A 112 -13.94 8.82 -5.92
C LYS A 112 -13.62 9.99 -5.00
N GLY A 113 -12.67 10.80 -5.44
CA GLY A 113 -12.28 12.04 -4.79
C GLY A 113 -10.86 11.99 -4.23
N ARG A 114 -10.28 13.17 -4.16
CA ARG A 114 -8.91 13.46 -3.74
C ARG A 114 -8.76 13.48 -2.23
N VAL A 115 -7.59 13.03 -1.76
CA VAL A 115 -7.24 12.97 -0.35
C VAL A 115 -6.36 14.17 0.03
N PRO A 116 -6.60 14.88 1.15
CA PRO A 116 -7.65 14.63 2.14
C PRO A 116 -8.91 15.48 1.95
N ASP A 117 -8.98 16.30 0.91
CA ASP A 117 -9.95 17.38 0.76
C ASP A 117 -11.35 16.94 0.33
N GLU A 118 -11.46 15.90 -0.50
CA GLU A 118 -12.75 15.32 -0.90
C GLU A 118 -13.03 13.98 -0.19
N VAL A 119 -11.96 13.23 0.12
CA VAL A 119 -12.03 11.93 0.80
C VAL A 119 -11.04 11.92 1.97
N SER A 120 -11.53 11.54 3.16
CA SER A 120 -10.66 11.43 4.34
C SER A 120 -9.63 10.30 4.18
N PRO A 121 -8.46 10.39 4.84
CA PRO A 121 -7.46 9.32 4.81
C PRO A 121 -8.03 7.94 5.21
N GLU A 122 -8.94 7.88 6.18
CA GLU A 122 -9.57 6.64 6.65
C GLU A 122 -10.45 6.01 5.56
N LYS A 123 -11.25 6.83 4.87
CA LYS A 123 -12.03 6.37 3.71
C LYS A 123 -11.13 5.92 2.57
N ALA A 124 -10.00 6.61 2.36
CA ALA A 124 -9.01 6.22 1.36
C ALA A 124 -8.31 4.89 1.71
N MET A 125 -8.07 4.60 2.99
CA MET A 125 -7.59 3.28 3.43
C MET A 125 -8.57 2.16 3.11
N VAL A 126 -9.88 2.39 3.29
CA VAL A 126 -10.92 1.44 2.85
C VAL A 126 -10.91 1.30 1.33
N ALA A 127 -10.80 2.41 0.59
CA ALA A 127 -10.67 2.39 -0.86
C ALA A 127 -9.45 1.56 -1.31
N ALA A 128 -8.30 1.71 -0.66
CA ALA A 128 -7.12 0.90 -0.96
C ALA A 128 -7.36 -0.60 -0.78
N LYS A 129 -8.05 -1.00 0.30
CA LYS A 129 -8.47 -2.39 0.48
C LYS A 129 -9.41 -2.87 -0.62
N LEU A 130 -10.41 -2.08 -1.01
CA LEU A 130 -11.34 -2.43 -2.10
C LEU A 130 -10.62 -2.61 -3.45
N ALA A 131 -9.66 -1.72 -3.76
CA ALA A 131 -8.85 -1.84 -4.97
C ALA A 131 -7.98 -3.10 -4.95
N CYS A 132 -7.34 -3.42 -3.82
CA CYS A 132 -6.51 -4.62 -3.70
C CYS A 132 -7.33 -5.91 -3.61
N LEU A 133 -8.53 -5.88 -3.03
CA LEU A 133 -9.49 -6.99 -3.11
C LEU A 133 -9.81 -7.31 -4.57
N ARG A 134 -10.06 -6.30 -5.40
CA ARG A 134 -10.29 -6.53 -6.84
C ARG A 134 -9.09 -7.15 -7.55
N GLN A 135 -7.86 -6.84 -7.13
CA GLN A 135 -6.68 -7.55 -7.62
C GLN A 135 -6.70 -9.03 -7.22
N ILE A 136 -7.07 -9.36 -5.98
CA ILE A 136 -7.19 -10.76 -5.52
C ILE A 136 -8.27 -11.50 -6.30
N VAL A 137 -9.43 -10.87 -6.54
CA VAL A 137 -10.47 -11.47 -7.39
C VAL A 137 -9.96 -11.69 -8.81
N ARG A 138 -9.13 -10.77 -9.34
CA ARG A 138 -8.56 -10.90 -10.68
C ARG A 138 -7.56 -12.05 -10.74
N MET A 139 -6.74 -12.21 -9.71
CA MET A 139 -5.88 -13.40 -9.55
C MET A 139 -6.73 -14.67 -9.54
N LYS A 140 -7.82 -14.72 -8.75
CA LYS A 140 -8.69 -15.90 -8.68
C LYS A 140 -9.35 -16.19 -10.04
N TYR A 141 -9.80 -15.16 -10.75
CA TYR A 141 -10.38 -15.30 -12.08
C TYR A 141 -9.38 -15.86 -13.10
N VAL A 142 -8.16 -15.32 -13.15
CA VAL A 142 -7.13 -15.75 -14.10
C VAL A 142 -6.52 -17.10 -13.74
N LEU A 143 -6.34 -17.38 -12.44
CA LEU A 143 -5.64 -18.58 -11.96
C LEU A 143 -6.57 -19.76 -11.67
N GLY A 144 -7.86 -19.51 -11.44
CA GLY A 144 -8.85 -20.47 -10.92
C GLY A 144 -8.66 -20.77 -9.43
N ASP A 145 -7.41 -20.88 -8.97
CA ASP A 145 -7.03 -21.20 -7.60
C ASP A 145 -5.92 -20.26 -7.10
N LEU A 146 -6.17 -19.61 -5.94
CA LEU A 146 -5.23 -18.69 -5.31
C LEU A 146 -4.05 -19.42 -4.65
N ASN A 147 -4.14 -20.74 -4.39
CA ASN A 147 -2.99 -21.52 -3.89
C ASN A 147 -1.84 -21.62 -4.90
N ARG A 148 -2.07 -21.22 -6.15
CA ARG A 148 -1.03 -21.09 -7.18
C ARG A 148 -0.13 -19.87 -6.97
N VAL A 149 -0.53 -18.91 -6.13
CA VAL A 149 0.32 -17.78 -5.75
C VAL A 149 1.44 -18.27 -4.85
N LYS A 150 2.68 -18.03 -5.27
CA LYS A 150 3.87 -18.26 -4.44
C LYS A 150 4.17 -17.04 -3.57
N GLN A 151 4.14 -15.86 -4.16
CA GLN A 151 4.40 -14.61 -3.45
C GLN A 151 3.81 -13.40 -4.20
N ILE A 152 3.26 -12.43 -3.47
CA ILE A 152 3.05 -11.06 -3.99
C ILE A 152 4.42 -10.40 -4.05
N VAL A 153 4.92 -10.09 -5.24
CA VAL A 153 6.31 -9.61 -5.41
C VAL A 153 6.37 -8.10 -5.25
N TYR A 154 5.44 -7.40 -5.89
CA TYR A 154 5.45 -5.94 -5.93
C TYR A 154 4.06 -5.35 -5.97
N VAL A 155 3.86 -4.26 -5.22
CA VAL A 155 2.63 -3.46 -5.22
C VAL A 155 2.94 -1.99 -5.49
N ARG A 156 2.22 -1.36 -6.42
CA ARG A 156 2.25 0.10 -6.61
C ARG A 156 0.92 0.70 -6.21
N GLY A 157 0.93 1.63 -5.27
CA GLY A 157 -0.24 2.44 -4.90
C GLY A 157 -0.17 3.83 -5.51
N LYS A 158 -1.19 4.23 -6.26
CA LYS A 158 -1.36 5.60 -6.77
C LYS A 158 -2.54 6.24 -6.06
N ILE A 159 -2.30 7.27 -5.26
CA ILE A 159 -3.34 7.92 -4.45
C ILE A 159 -3.65 9.29 -5.03
N LEU A 160 -4.92 9.54 -5.37
CA LEU A 160 -5.37 10.85 -5.80
C LEU A 160 -5.21 11.82 -4.62
N SER A 161 -4.22 12.70 -4.70
CA SER A 161 -3.73 13.48 -3.55
C SER A 161 -3.81 14.98 -3.81
N ALA A 162 -4.25 15.73 -2.81
CA ALA A 162 -4.15 17.17 -2.77
C ALA A 162 -2.68 17.59 -2.74
N THR A 163 -2.40 18.78 -3.26
CA THR A 163 -1.05 19.34 -3.24
C THR A 163 -0.56 19.44 -1.79
N GLY A 164 0.63 18.90 -1.51
CA GLY A 164 1.24 18.92 -0.18
C GLY A 164 0.80 17.79 0.76
N TYR A 165 -0.11 16.90 0.35
CA TYR A 165 -0.38 15.68 1.12
C TYR A 165 0.81 14.71 0.99
N THR A 166 1.27 14.15 2.12
CA THR A 166 2.48 13.30 2.17
C THR A 166 2.27 11.95 2.88
N ASP A 167 1.05 11.65 3.33
CA ASP A 167 0.74 10.44 4.10
C ASP A 167 0.18 9.30 3.24
N GLN A 168 0.46 9.29 1.93
CA GLN A 168 -0.04 8.27 1.00
C GLN A 168 0.38 6.85 1.42
N THR A 169 1.56 6.71 2.03
CA THR A 169 2.09 5.41 2.48
C THR A 169 1.14 4.71 3.45
N ARG A 170 0.48 5.47 4.34
CA ARG A 170 -0.53 4.95 5.28
C ARG A 170 -1.76 4.40 4.57
N ILE A 171 -2.11 4.95 3.40
CA ILE A 171 -3.21 4.43 2.57
C ILE A 171 -2.78 3.13 1.87
N THR A 172 -1.56 3.08 1.33
CA THR A 172 -1.00 1.86 0.76
C THR A 172 -0.81 0.76 1.82
N ASP A 173 -0.52 1.10 3.09
CA ASP A 173 -0.47 0.12 4.19
C ASP A 173 -1.76 -0.67 4.35
N ALA A 174 -2.92 -0.05 4.11
CA ALA A 174 -4.19 -0.75 4.21
C ALA A 174 -4.33 -1.85 3.14
N CYS A 175 -3.82 -1.61 1.93
CA CYS A 175 -3.71 -2.64 0.89
C CYS A 175 -2.68 -3.71 1.29
N SER A 176 -1.52 -3.30 1.80
CA SER A 176 -0.49 -4.26 2.22
C SER A 176 -0.99 -5.19 3.33
N ALA A 177 -1.74 -4.65 4.30
CA ALA A 177 -2.35 -5.42 5.37
C ALA A 177 -3.36 -6.45 4.84
N LEU A 178 -4.18 -6.10 3.83
CA LEU A 178 -5.10 -7.03 3.20
C LEU A 178 -4.36 -8.21 2.54
N TYR A 179 -3.27 -7.94 1.80
CA TYR A 179 -2.48 -9.03 1.20
C TYR A 179 -1.89 -9.97 2.24
N VAL A 180 -1.36 -9.44 3.35
CA VAL A 180 -0.81 -10.26 4.43
C VAL A 180 -1.91 -11.04 5.15
N ALA A 181 -3.09 -10.45 5.38
CA ALA A 181 -4.22 -11.16 5.97
C ALA A 181 -4.62 -12.37 5.12
N VAL A 182 -4.73 -12.20 3.79
CA VAL A 182 -5.17 -13.24 2.86
C VAL A 182 -4.10 -14.29 2.56
N PHE A 183 -2.86 -13.87 2.30
CA PHE A 183 -1.79 -14.76 1.82
C PHE A 183 -0.75 -15.12 2.90
N GLY A 184 -0.78 -14.49 4.08
CA GLY A 184 0.21 -14.70 5.13
C GLY A 184 1.58 -14.14 4.69
N ASP A 185 2.64 -14.92 4.91
CA ASP A 185 4.00 -14.53 4.51
C ASP A 185 4.15 -14.33 3.00
N ALA A 186 3.44 -15.12 2.19
CA ALA A 186 3.36 -14.92 0.74
C ALA A 186 2.73 -13.58 0.35
N GLY A 187 2.03 -12.91 1.26
CA GLY A 187 1.46 -11.58 1.09
C GLY A 187 2.46 -10.43 1.31
N LYS A 188 3.66 -10.69 1.84
CA LYS A 188 4.70 -9.65 2.04
C LYS A 188 5.39 -9.33 0.70
N HIS A 189 5.51 -8.03 0.40
CA HIS A 189 5.94 -7.55 -0.93
C HIS A 189 6.80 -6.28 -0.83
N ALA A 190 7.60 -6.04 -1.87
CA ALA A 190 8.15 -4.73 -2.14
C ALA A 190 7.05 -3.78 -2.64
N ARG A 191 7.24 -2.47 -2.51
CA ARG A 191 6.24 -1.49 -2.99
C ARG A 191 6.79 -0.12 -3.31
N THR A 192 6.01 0.62 -4.10
CA THR A 192 6.05 2.10 -4.16
C THR A 192 4.68 2.69 -3.90
N THR A 193 4.69 3.94 -3.45
CA THR A 193 3.48 4.74 -3.24
C THR A 193 3.70 6.13 -3.79
N ASP A 194 2.81 6.55 -4.68
CA ASP A 194 2.89 7.85 -5.35
C ASP A 194 1.58 8.62 -5.17
N GLY A 195 1.69 9.92 -4.88
CA GLY A 195 0.57 10.85 -5.01
C GLY A 195 0.37 11.24 -6.47
N THR A 196 -0.86 11.17 -6.98
CA THR A 196 -1.22 11.65 -8.31
C THR A 196 -2.19 12.82 -8.24
N VAL A 197 -2.08 13.75 -9.19
CA VAL A 197 -2.98 14.91 -9.32
C VAL A 197 -4.24 14.61 -10.11
N ALA A 198 -4.27 13.48 -10.82
CA ALA A 198 -5.42 13.02 -11.59
C ALA A 198 -5.45 11.48 -11.65
N ALA A 199 -6.66 10.92 -11.72
CA ALA A 199 -6.90 9.48 -11.83
C ALA A 199 -8.04 9.21 -12.82
N PRO A 200 -8.05 8.06 -13.52
CA PRO A 200 -9.18 7.65 -14.35
C PRO A 200 -10.49 7.71 -13.58
N PHE A 201 -11.51 8.35 -14.17
CA PHE A 201 -12.83 8.56 -13.56
C PHE A 201 -12.84 9.30 -12.19
N GLY A 202 -11.72 9.88 -11.77
CA GLY A 202 -11.57 10.56 -10.47
C GLY A 202 -11.52 9.61 -9.27
N VAL A 203 -11.10 8.35 -9.45
CA VAL A 203 -11.04 7.36 -8.36
C VAL A 203 -10.01 7.75 -7.30
N THR A 204 -10.31 7.45 -6.04
CA THR A 204 -9.46 7.86 -4.90
C THR A 204 -8.09 7.20 -4.91
N ALA A 205 -8.00 5.96 -5.38
CA ALA A 205 -6.74 5.24 -5.48
C ALA A 205 -6.77 4.23 -6.63
N GLU A 206 -5.59 3.84 -7.11
CA GLU A 206 -5.42 2.68 -7.99
C GLU A 206 -4.23 1.86 -7.50
N PHE A 207 -4.37 0.54 -7.64
CA PHE A 207 -3.33 -0.40 -7.24
C PHE A 207 -2.96 -1.33 -8.38
N GLU A 208 -1.66 -1.54 -8.57
CA GLU A 208 -1.06 -2.49 -9.50
C GLU A 208 -0.30 -3.55 -8.70
N THR A 209 -0.32 -4.79 -9.18
CA THR A 209 0.25 -5.91 -8.44
C THR A 209 0.94 -6.88 -9.39
N THR A 210 2.16 -7.26 -9.02
CA THR A 210 2.94 -8.30 -9.68
C THR A 210 3.10 -9.49 -8.74
N VAL A 211 2.88 -10.69 -9.25
CA VAL A 211 2.78 -11.92 -8.46
C VAL A 211 3.73 -12.98 -9.03
N GLU A 212 4.46 -13.68 -8.17
CA GLU A 212 5.15 -14.91 -8.53
C GLU A 212 4.21 -16.11 -8.31
N LEU A 213 4.15 -17.00 -9.29
CA LEU A 213 3.38 -18.23 -9.26
C LEU A 213 4.26 -19.42 -8.88
N LYS A 214 3.66 -20.41 -8.20
CA LYS A 214 4.31 -21.69 -7.92
C LYS A 214 4.63 -22.41 -9.24
N THR A 215 5.80 -23.03 -9.30
CA THR A 215 6.19 -23.91 -10.40
C THR A 215 5.64 -25.31 -10.19
N GLN A 216 5.64 -26.16 -11.23
CA GLN A 216 5.19 -27.55 -11.11
C GLN A 216 5.94 -28.32 -10.01
N THR A 217 7.22 -27.99 -9.78
CA THR A 217 8.06 -28.60 -8.75
C THR A 217 7.65 -28.20 -7.34
N ASP A 218 7.25 -26.94 -7.13
CA ASP A 218 6.83 -26.42 -5.81
C ASP A 218 5.54 -27.10 -5.32
N VAL A 219 4.65 -27.49 -6.25
CA VAL A 219 3.37 -28.13 -5.92
C VAL A 219 3.54 -29.59 -5.43
N VAL A 220 4.63 -30.25 -5.81
CA VAL A 220 4.90 -31.65 -5.42
C VAL A 220 5.49 -31.73 -4.01
N SER A 221 6.30 -30.75 -3.59
CA SER A 221 6.90 -30.73 -2.25
C SER A 221 5.91 -30.49 -1.11
N GLU A 222 4.77 -29.83 -1.38
CA GLU A 222 3.73 -29.58 -0.37
C GLU A 222 2.81 -30.79 -0.12
N LYS A 223 2.88 -31.85 -0.94
CA LYS A 223 2.04 -33.06 -0.82
C LYS A 223 2.71 -34.22 -0.06
N LYS A 224 3.82 -33.98 0.64
CA LYS A 224 4.58 -34.99 1.37
C LYS A 224 4.65 -34.65 2.84
#